data_AF-A0A524CKV1-F1
#
_entry.id   AF-A0A524CKV1-F1
#
_cell.length_a   1.000
_cell.length_b   1.000
_cell.length_c   1.000
_cell.angle_alpha   90.00
_cell.angle_beta   90.00
_cell.angle_gamma   90.00
#
_symmetry.space_group_name_H-M   'P 1'
#
loop_
_entity.id
_entity.type
_entity.pdbx_description
1 polymer ?
#
loop_
_entity_poly.entity_id
_entity_poly.type
_entity_poly.pdbx_seq_one_letter_code
_entity_poly.pdbx_strand_id
1 'polypeptide(L)'
;MVGFKMKITFPEDFKFGTATSAFQIEGALNEDGRGELIWDRLLRSFNFDPNIACDHYHRYPEDIKLMKKMGIRIYRFSISWTRILPKGVGKINPKGIKFYNNLIDELVSNDIKPLATLSHFDLPYPFYEKGGWKNEDMINAYKQYATICFENFSDKINEWITFNEPWVDQYLIPNNMMKSSPKKSGDVFADCLNSIHNLYKAQAEAIKIFRSSNEKGKIGITLNLAPGYPFEDSDEDIKAAKQFDEFLNAWFLDLALKGKYPKDLFDYFQDTVKAPNITKEDMNLIEKNQSDFIGVNYYGPFIIKSSENNFPMNYDFHREERSKKWANNAKVDPKGLYEILIRINENYNSPLIYITENGCSFGDEEYNDIKDEWRIDYLKRHLKEIKRAIDHGAKIKRYYVWSFMDNLEWIDGYKERYGIVYIDRSHNLERKIKKSGKWYSKLITDYQFDI
;
A
#
# COMPACT_ATOMS: atom_id res chain seq x y z
N MET A 1 -35.76 -16.31 -21.65
CA MET A 1 -35.64 -15.00 -20.98
C MET A 1 -34.36 -14.34 -21.44
N VAL A 2 -34.44 -13.25 -22.19
CA VAL A 2 -33.25 -12.44 -22.52
C VAL A 2 -32.91 -11.69 -21.24
N GLY A 3 -31.90 -12.16 -20.50
CA GLY A 3 -31.46 -11.48 -19.29
C GLY A 3 -30.89 -10.11 -19.66
N PHE A 4 -31.49 -9.03 -19.15
CA PHE A 4 -30.92 -7.69 -19.26
C PHE A 4 -29.58 -7.68 -18.49
N LYS A 5 -28.47 -7.59 -19.22
CA LYS A 5 -27.15 -7.34 -18.61
C LYS A 5 -27.09 -5.90 -18.15
N MET A 6 -26.72 -5.66 -16.90
CA MET A 6 -26.54 -4.31 -16.39
C MET A 6 -25.11 -3.84 -16.74
N LYS A 7 -25.00 -2.65 -17.33
CA LYS A 7 -23.71 -2.09 -17.76
C LYS A 7 -23.20 -1.06 -16.75
N ILE A 8 -21.96 -1.20 -16.32
CA ILE A 8 -21.26 -0.25 -15.47
C ILE A 8 -20.29 0.56 -16.33
N THR A 9 -20.39 1.88 -16.35
CA THR A 9 -19.54 2.78 -17.17
C THR A 9 -18.87 3.83 -16.28
N PHE A 10 -17.56 4.00 -16.37
CA PHE A 10 -16.83 4.99 -15.56
C PHE A 10 -16.74 6.37 -16.22
N PRO A 11 -16.58 7.45 -15.43
CA PRO A 11 -16.32 8.78 -15.97
C PRO A 11 -15.05 8.83 -16.83
N GLU A 12 -15.03 9.70 -17.85
CA GLU A 12 -13.88 9.83 -18.78
C GLU A 12 -12.57 10.24 -18.08
N ASP A 13 -12.68 11.00 -17.00
CA ASP A 13 -11.54 11.47 -16.22
C ASP A 13 -11.06 10.45 -15.16
N PHE A 14 -11.77 9.34 -15.01
CA PHE A 14 -11.29 8.19 -14.24
C PHE A 14 -10.17 7.48 -14.99
N LYS A 15 -9.17 6.95 -14.28
CA LYS A 15 -8.07 6.21 -14.89
C LYS A 15 -7.83 4.87 -14.22
N PHE A 16 -7.64 3.86 -15.07
CA PHE A 16 -7.31 2.50 -14.68
C PHE A 16 -5.81 2.27 -14.84
N GLY A 17 -5.23 1.73 -13.79
CA GLY A 17 -3.80 1.51 -13.62
C GLY A 17 -3.49 0.16 -13.01
N THR A 18 -2.22 -0.03 -12.70
CA THR A 18 -1.73 -1.19 -11.98
C THR A 18 -0.64 -0.76 -10.99
N ALA A 19 -0.47 -1.53 -9.92
CA ALA A 19 0.52 -1.25 -8.88
C ALA A 19 1.52 -2.39 -8.69
N THR A 20 2.72 -2.04 -8.22
CA THR A 20 3.78 -2.94 -7.73
C THR A 20 4.58 -2.24 -6.61
N SER A 21 5.50 -2.98 -5.98
CA SER A 21 6.50 -2.44 -5.05
C SER A 21 7.89 -2.96 -5.41
N ALA A 22 8.92 -2.13 -5.17
CA ALA A 22 10.30 -2.37 -5.57
C ALA A 22 10.82 -3.73 -5.10
N PHE A 23 10.75 -3.99 -3.79
CA PHE A 23 11.30 -5.22 -3.22
C PHE A 23 10.59 -6.48 -3.75
N GLN A 24 9.29 -6.38 -4.05
CA GLN A 24 8.51 -7.53 -4.51
C GLN A 24 8.76 -7.92 -5.96
N ILE A 25 9.25 -6.99 -6.81
CA ILE A 25 9.43 -7.25 -8.26
C ILE A 25 10.85 -7.07 -8.78
N GLU A 26 11.66 -6.18 -8.22
CA GLU A 26 12.92 -5.75 -8.85
C GLU A 26 13.96 -6.88 -8.90
N GLY A 27 14.19 -7.55 -7.78
CA GLY A 27 15.35 -8.45 -7.63
C GLY A 27 16.66 -7.68 -7.58
N ALA A 28 17.74 -8.24 -8.11
CA ALA A 28 19.05 -7.58 -8.21
C ALA A 28 19.51 -6.98 -6.86
N LEU A 29 19.34 -7.75 -5.77
CA LEU A 29 19.54 -7.25 -4.41
C LEU A 29 21.00 -6.89 -4.09
N ASN A 30 21.96 -7.48 -4.81
CA ASN A 30 23.41 -7.26 -4.63
C ASN A 30 24.05 -6.47 -5.78
N GLU A 31 23.25 -5.82 -6.63
CA GLU A 31 23.75 -5.17 -7.83
C GLU A 31 23.86 -3.65 -7.70
N ASP A 32 24.76 -3.08 -8.49
CA ASP A 32 24.88 -1.64 -8.71
C ASP A 32 24.95 -0.78 -7.45
N GLY A 33 25.53 -1.33 -6.38
CA GLY A 33 25.81 -0.64 -5.14
C GLY A 33 24.58 -0.42 -4.25
N ARG A 34 23.48 -1.14 -4.48
CA ARG A 34 22.33 -1.18 -3.57
C ARG A 34 22.77 -1.58 -2.15
N GLY A 35 22.24 -0.88 -1.15
CA GLY A 35 22.38 -1.26 0.26
C GLY A 35 21.30 -2.24 0.75
N GLU A 36 21.53 -2.85 1.90
CA GLU A 36 20.58 -3.78 2.51
C GLU A 36 19.44 -3.04 3.23
N LEU A 37 18.20 -3.53 3.06
CA LEU A 37 17.02 -3.15 3.83
C LEU A 37 16.59 -4.30 4.75
N ILE A 38 15.60 -4.03 5.61
CA ILE A 38 15.13 -4.99 6.62
C ILE A 38 14.69 -6.34 6.02
N TRP A 39 13.99 -6.34 4.87
CA TRP A 39 13.50 -7.57 4.23
C TRP A 39 14.62 -8.47 3.66
N ASP A 40 15.78 -7.92 3.29
CA ASP A 40 16.95 -8.75 2.89
C ASP A 40 17.42 -9.65 4.04
N ARG A 41 17.13 -9.26 5.29
CA ARG A 41 17.45 -10.03 6.49
C ARG A 41 16.30 -10.92 6.91
N LEU A 42 15.08 -10.37 7.00
CA LEU A 42 13.91 -11.09 7.49
C LEU A 42 13.57 -12.33 6.64
N LEU A 43 13.80 -12.25 5.32
CA LEU A 43 13.46 -13.35 4.42
C LEU A 43 14.55 -14.44 4.32
N ARG A 44 15.71 -14.27 4.97
CA ARG A 44 16.81 -15.27 4.89
C ARG A 44 16.47 -16.63 5.48
N SER A 45 15.57 -16.66 6.46
CA SER A 45 15.11 -17.89 7.11
C SER A 45 14.01 -18.61 6.33
N PHE A 46 13.50 -18.03 5.24
CA PHE A 46 12.42 -18.60 4.45
C PHE A 46 12.95 -19.46 3.30
N ASN A 47 12.18 -20.46 2.91
CA ASN A 47 12.57 -21.43 1.88
C ASN A 47 12.20 -20.94 0.45
N PHE A 48 12.61 -19.72 0.12
CA PHE A 48 12.53 -19.15 -1.23
C PHE A 48 13.63 -18.10 -1.42
N ASP A 49 14.04 -17.85 -2.66
CA ASP A 49 15.07 -16.85 -2.96
C ASP A 49 14.45 -15.47 -3.28
N PRO A 50 14.67 -14.43 -2.44
CA PRO A 50 14.20 -13.08 -2.71
C PRO A 50 15.09 -12.32 -3.70
N ASN A 51 16.30 -12.82 -4.03
CA ASN A 51 17.28 -12.07 -4.83
C ASN A 51 16.81 -11.75 -6.24
N ILE A 52 15.99 -12.64 -6.81
CA ILE A 52 15.55 -12.53 -8.19
C ILE A 52 14.18 -11.84 -8.29
N ALA A 53 13.26 -12.09 -7.34
CA ALA A 53 11.89 -11.59 -7.40
C ALA A 53 11.22 -11.86 -8.76
N CYS A 54 10.96 -10.83 -9.56
CA CYS A 54 10.46 -10.94 -10.93
C CYS A 54 11.51 -10.53 -11.98
N ASP A 55 12.72 -10.20 -11.54
CA ASP A 55 13.81 -9.68 -12.37
C ASP A 55 13.43 -8.38 -13.10
N HIS A 56 12.53 -7.58 -12.50
CA HIS A 56 12.08 -6.32 -13.09
C HIS A 56 13.21 -5.30 -13.23
N TYR A 57 14.23 -5.36 -12.36
CA TYR A 57 15.40 -4.49 -12.46
C TYR A 57 16.08 -4.57 -13.84
N HIS A 58 16.13 -5.77 -14.42
CA HIS A 58 16.68 -5.99 -15.76
C HIS A 58 15.64 -5.95 -16.87
N ARG A 59 14.37 -6.24 -16.55
CA ARG A 59 13.31 -6.50 -17.54
C ARG A 59 12.21 -5.43 -17.58
N TYR A 60 12.38 -4.31 -16.88
CA TYR A 60 11.40 -3.22 -16.92
C TYR A 60 10.97 -2.78 -18.34
N PRO A 61 11.83 -2.81 -19.40
CA PRO A 61 11.37 -2.46 -20.74
C PRO A 61 10.38 -3.48 -21.31
N GLU A 62 10.51 -4.77 -20.99
CA GLU A 62 9.55 -5.82 -21.35
C GLU A 62 8.21 -5.58 -20.64
N ASP A 63 8.31 -5.32 -19.33
CA ASP A 63 7.15 -5.09 -18.46
C ASP A 63 6.34 -3.85 -18.92
N ILE A 64 7.02 -2.75 -19.26
CA ILE A 64 6.36 -1.52 -19.75
C ILE A 64 5.74 -1.72 -21.14
N LYS A 65 6.42 -2.41 -22.05
CA LYS A 65 5.83 -2.77 -23.35
C LYS A 65 4.57 -3.60 -23.18
N LEU A 66 4.56 -4.52 -22.21
CA LEU A 66 3.39 -5.33 -21.89
C LEU A 66 2.25 -4.47 -21.30
N MET A 67 2.55 -3.53 -20.39
CA MET A 67 1.57 -2.57 -19.88
C MET A 67 0.93 -1.76 -21.02
N LYS A 68 1.75 -1.23 -21.93
CA LYS A 68 1.26 -0.47 -23.11
C LYS A 68 0.36 -1.32 -23.99
N LYS A 69 0.75 -2.58 -24.27
CA LYS A 69 -0.06 -3.55 -25.03
C LYS A 69 -1.41 -3.83 -24.35
N MET A 70 -1.44 -3.84 -23.02
CA MET A 70 -2.66 -4.01 -22.24
C MET A 70 -3.51 -2.73 -22.15
N GLY A 71 -3.03 -1.59 -22.65
CA GLY A 71 -3.75 -0.33 -22.61
C GLY A 71 -3.59 0.45 -21.30
N ILE A 72 -2.73 0.00 -20.38
CA ILE A 72 -2.48 0.68 -19.10
C ILE A 72 -1.86 2.07 -19.36
N ARG A 73 -2.29 3.09 -18.61
CA ARG A 73 -1.86 4.50 -18.78
C ARG A 73 -1.41 5.18 -17.49
N ILE A 74 -1.57 4.55 -16.34
CA ILE A 74 -1.03 5.00 -15.06
C ILE A 74 -0.39 3.79 -14.37
N TYR A 75 0.79 3.97 -13.81
CA TYR A 75 1.53 2.90 -13.13
C TYR A 75 2.03 3.40 -11.77
N ARG A 76 1.62 2.70 -10.72
CA ARG A 76 2.11 2.93 -9.37
C ARG A 76 3.27 1.98 -9.10
N PHE A 77 4.41 2.51 -8.71
CA PHE A 77 5.57 1.74 -8.29
C PHE A 77 6.19 2.38 -7.05
N SER A 78 7.10 1.68 -6.37
CA SER A 78 7.92 2.29 -5.32
C SER A 78 9.37 2.45 -5.75
N ILE A 79 10.04 3.45 -5.19
CA ILE A 79 11.49 3.63 -5.30
C ILE A 79 12.12 2.93 -4.10
N SER A 80 13.13 2.09 -4.33
CA SER A 80 13.88 1.46 -3.26
C SER A 80 14.85 2.47 -2.63
N TRP A 81 14.60 2.84 -1.38
CA TRP A 81 15.45 3.79 -0.64
C TRP A 81 16.93 3.39 -0.70
N THR A 82 17.25 2.12 -0.46
CA THR A 82 18.65 1.67 -0.41
C THR A 82 19.33 1.56 -1.78
N ARG A 83 18.61 1.70 -2.90
CA ARG A 83 19.22 1.94 -4.20
C ARG A 83 19.67 3.38 -4.37
N ILE A 84 18.96 4.34 -3.78
CA ILE A 84 19.31 5.77 -3.84
C ILE A 84 20.37 6.13 -2.81
N LEU A 85 20.17 5.68 -1.56
CA LEU A 85 21.06 5.91 -0.43
C LEU A 85 21.38 4.55 0.22
N PRO A 86 22.50 3.89 -0.13
CA PRO A 86 22.82 2.54 0.36
C PRO A 86 22.92 2.41 1.88
N LYS A 87 23.29 3.48 2.59
CA LYS A 87 23.32 3.53 4.05
C LYS A 87 22.05 4.14 4.68
N GLY A 88 21.02 4.39 3.87
CA GLY A 88 19.82 5.15 4.21
C GLY A 88 20.00 6.68 4.28
N VAL A 89 21.25 7.16 4.31
CA VAL A 89 21.62 8.57 4.46
C VAL A 89 22.99 8.82 3.80
N GLY A 90 23.31 10.07 3.50
CA GLY A 90 24.65 10.47 3.06
C GLY A 90 24.88 10.31 1.56
N LYS A 91 25.82 9.45 1.15
CA LYS A 91 26.30 9.37 -0.23
C LYS A 91 25.24 8.77 -1.17
N ILE A 92 24.85 9.53 -2.18
CA ILE A 92 23.96 9.11 -3.26
C ILE A 92 24.65 8.01 -4.09
N ASN A 93 23.91 6.98 -4.44
CA ASN A 93 24.31 6.00 -5.43
C ASN A 93 23.82 6.41 -6.83
N PRO A 94 24.70 6.91 -7.72
CA PRO A 94 24.29 7.41 -9.04
C PRO A 94 23.71 6.31 -9.93
N LYS A 95 24.05 5.03 -9.68
CA LYS A 95 23.49 3.92 -10.46
C LYS A 95 22.02 3.65 -10.12
N GLY A 96 21.63 3.81 -8.85
CA GLY A 96 20.23 3.78 -8.43
C GLY A 96 19.41 4.91 -9.06
N ILE A 97 19.96 6.14 -9.05
CA ILE A 97 19.35 7.28 -9.76
C ILE A 97 19.16 6.99 -11.24
N LYS A 98 20.19 6.43 -11.89
CA LYS A 98 20.14 6.05 -13.31
C LYS A 98 19.07 5.00 -13.59
N PHE A 99 18.93 3.98 -12.75
CA PHE A 99 17.90 2.95 -12.92
C PHE A 99 16.50 3.56 -12.92
N TYR A 100 16.14 4.36 -11.91
CA TYR A 100 14.81 4.95 -11.83
C TYR A 100 14.57 6.00 -12.92
N ASN A 101 15.57 6.80 -13.30
CA ASN A 101 15.44 7.69 -14.47
C ASN A 101 15.10 6.90 -15.74
N ASN A 102 15.81 5.81 -16.02
CA ASN A 102 15.52 4.97 -17.19
C ASN A 102 14.11 4.35 -17.12
N LEU A 103 13.69 3.87 -15.94
CA LEU A 103 12.34 3.34 -15.72
C LEU A 103 11.27 4.41 -16.01
N ILE A 104 11.44 5.61 -15.47
CA ILE A 104 10.52 6.74 -15.62
C ILE A 104 10.48 7.21 -17.08
N ASP A 105 11.63 7.30 -17.74
CA ASP A 105 11.73 7.67 -19.15
C ASP A 105 11.03 6.65 -20.06
N GLU A 106 11.19 5.35 -19.78
CA GLU A 106 10.50 4.29 -20.51
C GLU A 106 8.98 4.34 -20.26
N LEU A 107 8.52 4.66 -19.04
CA LEU A 107 7.09 4.85 -18.75
C LEU A 107 6.52 6.02 -19.55
N VAL A 108 7.15 7.19 -19.47
CA VAL A 108 6.69 8.44 -20.10
C VAL A 108 6.71 8.31 -21.62
N SER A 109 7.76 7.74 -22.22
CA SER A 109 7.84 7.51 -23.67
C SER A 109 6.79 6.51 -24.19
N ASN A 110 6.19 5.73 -23.30
CA ASN A 110 5.09 4.82 -23.60
C ASN A 110 3.71 5.34 -23.17
N ASP A 111 3.59 6.63 -22.86
CA ASP A 111 2.37 7.31 -22.41
C ASP A 111 1.77 6.71 -21.13
N ILE A 112 2.62 6.21 -20.24
CA ILE A 112 2.25 5.68 -18.93
C ILE A 112 2.69 6.68 -17.87
N LYS A 113 1.72 7.28 -17.17
CA LYS A 113 2.01 8.27 -16.13
C LYS A 113 2.46 7.58 -14.83
N PRO A 114 3.61 7.98 -14.28
CA PRO A 114 4.11 7.42 -13.03
C PRO A 114 3.36 7.98 -11.81
N LEU A 115 3.09 7.10 -10.84
CA LEU A 115 2.75 7.44 -9.45
C LEU A 115 3.81 6.78 -8.56
N ALA A 116 4.79 7.54 -8.07
CA ALA A 116 5.89 6.99 -7.29
C ALA A 116 5.59 6.98 -5.80
N THR A 117 5.84 5.82 -5.17
CA THR A 117 5.80 5.64 -3.72
C THR A 117 7.23 5.72 -3.18
N LEU A 118 7.49 6.68 -2.28
CA LEU A 118 8.82 6.88 -1.71
C LEU A 118 9.22 5.74 -0.78
N SER A 119 8.32 5.30 0.10
CA SER A 119 8.59 4.15 0.98
C SER A 119 7.48 3.11 0.97
N HIS A 120 7.88 1.87 0.73
CA HIS A 120 7.01 0.69 0.71
C HIS A 120 7.69 -0.42 1.51
N PHE A 121 7.69 -0.25 2.84
CA PHE A 121 8.31 -1.14 3.84
C PHE A 121 9.82 -1.33 3.68
N ASP A 122 10.50 -0.40 3.01
CA ASP A 122 11.89 -0.52 2.57
C ASP A 122 12.90 0.18 3.50
N LEU A 123 12.70 0.02 4.82
CA LEU A 123 13.58 0.59 5.85
C LEU A 123 15.04 0.14 5.66
N PRO A 124 16.00 1.06 5.46
CA PRO A 124 17.42 0.72 5.38
C PRO A 124 17.91 0.02 6.64
N TYR A 125 18.60 -1.11 6.49
CA TYR A 125 19.01 -1.95 7.61
C TYR A 125 19.86 -1.23 8.68
N PRO A 126 20.80 -0.32 8.33
CA PRO A 126 21.55 0.44 9.34
C PRO A 126 20.68 1.30 10.28
N PHE A 127 19.49 1.70 9.85
CA PHE A 127 18.54 2.41 10.70
C PHE A 127 17.65 1.47 11.51
N TYR A 128 17.29 0.32 10.94
CA TYR A 128 16.62 -0.74 11.70
C TYR A 128 17.42 -1.14 12.94
N GLU A 129 18.74 -1.31 12.83
CA GLU A 129 19.64 -1.62 13.96
C GLU A 129 19.64 -0.52 15.05
N LYS A 130 19.28 0.71 14.69
CA LYS A 130 19.17 1.86 15.61
C LYS A 130 17.75 2.08 16.12
N GLY A 131 16.85 1.11 15.93
CA GLY A 131 15.47 1.17 16.40
C GLY A 131 14.45 1.65 15.36
N GLY A 132 14.86 1.86 14.11
CA GLY A 132 13.98 2.26 13.01
C GLY A 132 13.23 3.55 13.30
N TRP A 133 11.94 3.59 12.99
CA TRP A 133 11.10 4.77 13.16
C TRP A 133 10.89 5.23 14.60
N LYS A 134 11.31 4.45 15.61
CA LYS A 134 11.38 4.94 16.99
C LYS A 134 12.45 6.00 17.20
N ASN A 135 13.47 6.01 16.35
CA ASN A 135 14.54 6.99 16.40
C ASN A 135 14.18 8.18 15.48
N GLU A 136 14.17 9.39 16.03
CA GLU A 136 13.89 10.62 15.28
C GLU A 136 14.92 10.91 14.18
N ASP A 137 16.13 10.33 14.22
CA ASP A 137 17.11 10.40 13.13
C ASP A 137 16.51 9.92 11.79
N MET A 138 15.52 9.03 11.84
CA MET A 138 14.77 8.58 10.67
C MET A 138 14.06 9.71 9.93
N ILE A 139 13.61 10.73 10.65
CA ILE A 139 12.91 11.87 10.07
C ILE A 139 13.87 12.63 9.14
N ASN A 140 15.09 12.91 9.61
CA ASN A 140 16.11 13.59 8.82
C ASN A 140 16.63 12.71 7.68
N ALA A 141 16.77 11.40 7.90
CA ALA A 141 17.17 10.46 6.85
C ALA A 141 16.13 10.40 5.72
N TYR A 142 14.85 10.26 6.07
CA TYR A 142 13.75 10.24 5.10
C TYR A 142 13.62 11.58 4.39
N LYS A 143 13.78 12.69 5.12
CA LYS A 143 13.82 14.04 4.55
C LYS A 143 14.89 14.15 3.46
N GLN A 144 16.12 13.72 3.75
CA GLN A 144 17.19 13.73 2.75
C GLN A 144 16.84 12.87 1.53
N TYR A 145 16.32 11.67 1.76
CA TYR A 145 15.91 10.75 0.71
C TYR A 145 14.81 11.33 -0.19
N ALA A 146 13.76 11.89 0.40
CA ALA A 146 12.64 12.51 -0.31
C ALA A 146 13.13 13.71 -1.14
N THR A 147 13.97 14.59 -0.58
CA THR A 147 14.59 15.71 -1.32
C THR A 147 15.31 15.21 -2.57
N ILE A 148 16.18 14.20 -2.43
CA ILE A 148 16.93 13.65 -3.57
C ILE A 148 15.98 13.08 -4.63
N CYS A 149 14.93 12.36 -4.22
CA CYS A 149 13.95 11.83 -5.16
C CYS A 149 13.23 12.94 -5.92
N PHE A 150 12.78 14.00 -5.22
CA PHE A 150 12.09 15.11 -5.88
C PHE A 150 13.01 15.85 -6.85
N GLU A 151 14.24 16.17 -6.44
CA GLU A 151 15.23 16.86 -7.28
C GLU A 151 15.61 16.09 -8.55
N ASN A 152 15.55 14.76 -8.52
CA ASN A 152 15.98 13.92 -9.63
C ASN A 152 14.85 13.41 -10.52
N PHE A 153 13.60 13.42 -10.05
CA PHE A 153 12.50 12.71 -10.74
C PHE A 153 11.22 13.53 -10.92
N SER A 154 11.04 14.67 -10.23
CA SER A 154 9.78 15.44 -10.31
C SER A 154 9.59 16.20 -11.63
N ASP A 155 10.62 16.26 -12.49
CA ASP A 155 10.48 16.76 -13.86
C ASP A 155 9.52 15.90 -14.70
N LYS A 156 9.35 14.62 -14.33
CA LYS A 156 8.48 13.64 -15.01
C LYS A 156 7.45 12.99 -14.10
N ILE A 157 7.60 13.10 -12.78
CA ILE A 157 6.65 12.57 -11.79
C ILE A 157 5.91 13.71 -11.09
N ASN A 158 4.62 13.82 -11.38
CA ASN A 158 3.76 14.85 -10.80
C ASN A 158 2.89 14.32 -9.66
N GLU A 159 2.98 13.02 -9.34
CA GLU A 159 2.18 12.42 -8.27
C GLU A 159 3.02 11.48 -7.43
N TRP A 160 2.97 11.72 -6.12
CA TRP A 160 3.84 11.08 -5.14
C TRP A 160 3.04 10.50 -3.98
N ILE A 161 3.45 9.33 -3.51
CA ILE A 161 3.02 8.74 -2.25
C ILE A 161 4.21 8.75 -1.30
N THR A 162 4.04 9.28 -0.08
CA THR A 162 5.07 9.28 0.95
C THR A 162 5.31 7.88 1.49
N PHE A 163 4.26 7.27 2.05
CA PHE A 163 4.30 5.95 2.67
C PHE A 163 3.16 5.08 2.17
N ASN A 164 3.46 3.80 2.00
CA ASN A 164 2.46 2.74 1.85
C ASN A 164 2.15 2.13 3.22
N GLU A 165 0.85 2.02 3.54
CA GLU A 165 0.30 1.24 4.66
C GLU A 165 1.06 1.37 6.00
N PRO A 166 1.15 2.58 6.59
CA PRO A 166 1.88 2.77 7.84
C PRO A 166 1.37 1.89 9.00
N TRP A 167 0.09 1.51 9.02
CA TRP A 167 -0.44 0.59 10.02
C TRP A 167 0.16 -0.81 9.87
N VAL A 168 0.35 -1.29 8.64
CA VAL A 168 0.99 -2.59 8.40
C VAL A 168 2.45 -2.53 8.84
N ASP A 169 3.17 -1.51 8.38
CA ASP A 169 4.61 -1.34 8.60
C ASP A 169 4.97 -1.10 10.08
N GLN A 170 4.24 -0.21 10.75
CA GLN A 170 4.60 0.27 12.09
C GLN A 170 3.79 -0.37 13.23
N TYR A 171 2.74 -1.13 12.92
CA TYR A 171 1.98 -1.86 13.94
C TYR A 171 1.85 -3.35 13.63
N LEU A 172 1.24 -3.75 12.50
CA LEU A 172 0.93 -5.16 12.25
C LEU A 172 2.18 -6.05 12.22
N ILE A 173 3.20 -5.66 11.46
CA ILE A 173 4.45 -6.42 11.34
C ILE A 173 5.18 -6.50 12.69
N PRO A 174 5.51 -5.38 13.38
CA PRO A 174 6.12 -5.42 14.70
C PRO A 174 5.32 -6.23 15.73
N ASN A 175 3.99 -6.09 15.74
CA ASN A 175 3.12 -6.80 16.67
C ASN A 175 3.07 -8.32 16.39
N ASN A 176 3.15 -8.74 15.12
CA ASN A 176 3.25 -10.16 14.79
C ASN A 176 4.63 -10.74 15.14
N MET A 177 5.70 -9.96 14.96
CA MET A 177 7.05 -10.34 15.38
C MET A 177 7.22 -10.40 16.91
N MET A 178 6.34 -9.72 17.66
CA MET A 178 6.31 -9.74 19.13
C MET A 178 6.06 -11.13 19.71
N LYS A 179 5.39 -12.05 19.00
CA LYS A 179 5.12 -13.42 19.51
C LYS A 179 6.40 -14.18 19.90
N SER A 180 7.57 -13.68 19.49
CA SER A 180 8.89 -14.22 19.83
C SER A 180 9.73 -13.28 20.73
N SER A 181 9.17 -12.19 21.26
CA SER A 181 9.85 -11.16 22.06
C SER A 181 9.59 -11.30 23.56
N PRO A 182 10.58 -11.03 24.44
CA PRO A 182 10.37 -10.99 25.89
C PRO A 182 9.70 -9.70 26.38
N LYS A 183 9.46 -8.71 25.49
CA LYS A 183 8.82 -7.43 25.87
C LYS A 183 7.33 -7.63 26.20
N LYS A 184 6.81 -6.81 27.11
CA LYS A 184 5.37 -6.74 27.38
C LYS A 184 4.63 -6.13 26.19
N SER A 185 3.41 -6.58 25.95
CA SER A 185 2.57 -6.10 24.84
C SER A 185 2.37 -4.59 24.83
N GLY A 186 2.10 -3.99 25.99
CA GLY A 186 1.95 -2.53 26.14
C GLY A 186 3.20 -1.74 25.74
N ASP A 187 4.41 -2.24 26.06
CA ASP A 187 5.66 -1.56 25.71
C ASP A 187 5.92 -1.62 24.20
N VAL A 188 5.59 -2.75 23.56
CA VAL A 188 5.68 -2.90 22.09
C VAL A 188 4.67 -2.00 21.41
N PHE A 189 3.46 -1.89 21.95
CA PHE A 189 2.44 -1.01 21.41
C PHE A 189 2.83 0.47 21.53
N ALA A 190 3.40 0.89 22.66
CA ALA A 190 3.95 2.23 22.83
C ALA A 190 5.08 2.53 21.82
N ASP A 191 5.98 1.56 21.60
CA ASP A 191 7.02 1.61 20.56
C ASP A 191 6.39 1.81 19.15
N CYS A 192 5.28 1.13 18.84
CA CYS A 192 4.55 1.29 17.58
C CYS A 192 3.93 2.69 17.43
N LEU A 193 3.27 3.20 18.48
CA LEU A 193 2.67 4.54 18.46
C LEU A 193 3.72 5.65 18.24
N ASN A 194 4.87 5.55 18.91
CA ASN A 194 5.97 6.50 18.72
C ASN A 194 6.54 6.41 17.29
N SER A 195 6.66 5.20 16.73
CA SER A 195 7.09 4.99 15.34
C SER A 195 6.13 5.62 14.34
N ILE A 196 4.82 5.42 14.54
CA ILE A 196 3.76 6.04 13.72
C ILE A 196 3.87 7.56 13.79
N HIS A 197 4.04 8.14 14.99
CA HIS A 197 4.17 9.59 15.14
C HIS A 197 5.37 10.15 14.37
N ASN A 198 6.55 9.52 14.50
CA ASN A 198 7.75 9.92 13.76
C ASN A 198 7.59 9.77 12.24
N LEU A 199 6.90 8.73 11.78
CA LEU A 199 6.57 8.55 10.37
C LEU A 199 5.68 9.70 9.85
N TYR A 200 4.69 10.15 10.62
CA TYR A 200 3.88 11.32 10.24
C TYR A 200 4.64 12.65 10.28
N LYS A 201 5.61 12.81 11.19
CA LYS A 201 6.56 13.94 11.15
C LYS A 201 7.39 13.91 9.86
N ALA A 202 7.92 12.75 9.49
CA ALA A 202 8.70 12.56 8.27
C ALA A 202 7.87 12.79 7.00
N GLN A 203 6.62 12.35 6.98
CA GLN A 203 5.66 12.66 5.93
C GLN A 203 5.46 14.17 5.79
N ALA A 204 5.18 14.85 6.90
CA ALA A 204 4.91 16.28 6.88
C ALA A 204 6.14 17.08 6.40
N GLU A 205 7.36 16.68 6.76
CA GLU A 205 8.59 17.25 6.21
C GLU A 205 8.73 17.01 4.70
N ALA A 206 8.43 15.80 4.19
CA ALA A 206 8.48 15.52 2.76
C ALA A 206 7.45 16.33 1.96
N ILE A 207 6.22 16.46 2.47
CA ILE A 207 5.17 17.30 1.85
C ILE A 207 5.58 18.77 1.86
N LYS A 208 6.16 19.25 2.97
CA LYS A 208 6.70 20.61 3.07
C LYS A 208 7.78 20.88 2.04
N ILE A 209 8.71 19.94 1.85
CA ILE A 209 9.76 20.04 0.83
C ILE A 209 9.14 20.11 -0.56
N PHE A 210 8.28 19.14 -0.91
CA PHE A 210 7.62 19.06 -2.21
C PHE A 210 6.91 20.36 -2.59
N ARG A 211 6.20 20.98 -1.63
CA ARG A 211 5.52 22.26 -1.83
C ARG A 211 6.49 23.44 -1.96
N SER A 212 7.64 23.38 -1.31
CA SER A 212 8.65 24.46 -1.36
C SER A 212 9.53 24.43 -2.60
N SER A 213 9.66 23.29 -3.27
CA SER A 213 10.55 23.10 -4.43
C SER A 213 9.94 23.54 -5.77
N ASN A 214 8.86 24.34 -5.77
CA ASN A 214 8.10 24.74 -6.96
C ASN A 214 7.59 23.56 -7.82
N GLU A 215 7.55 22.35 -7.25
CA GLU A 215 7.10 21.16 -7.96
C GLU A 215 5.61 21.23 -8.24
N LYS A 216 5.23 20.83 -9.45
CA LYS A 216 3.84 20.80 -9.88
C LYS A 216 3.30 19.41 -9.68
N GLY A 217 2.31 19.24 -8.82
CA GLY A 217 1.75 17.93 -8.63
C GLY A 217 0.89 17.78 -7.40
N LYS A 218 0.70 16.52 -7.00
CA LYS A 218 0.04 16.15 -5.76
C LYS A 218 0.88 15.15 -5.01
N ILE A 219 0.93 15.30 -3.69
CA ILE A 219 1.59 14.37 -2.80
C ILE A 219 0.60 13.90 -1.74
N GLY A 220 0.59 12.61 -1.44
CA GLY A 220 -0.32 12.03 -0.46
C GLY A 220 0.26 10.81 0.23
N ILE A 221 -0.56 10.16 1.05
CA ILE A 221 -0.23 8.90 1.72
C ILE A 221 -1.17 7.79 1.23
N THR A 222 -0.70 6.55 1.25
CA THR A 222 -1.52 5.37 1.00
C THR A 222 -1.78 4.62 2.29
N LEU A 223 -3.05 4.36 2.60
CA LEU A 223 -3.49 3.70 3.82
C LEU A 223 -4.18 2.38 3.47
N ASN A 224 -3.87 1.33 4.24
CA ASN A 224 -4.71 0.13 4.31
C ASN A 224 -5.94 0.44 5.15
N LEU A 225 -7.12 0.41 4.54
CA LEU A 225 -8.38 0.76 5.20
C LEU A 225 -9.37 -0.38 5.03
N ALA A 226 -10.10 -0.68 6.09
CA ALA A 226 -11.06 -1.77 6.08
C ALA A 226 -12.07 -1.61 7.24
N PRO A 227 -13.35 -1.98 7.05
CA PRO A 227 -14.27 -2.10 8.16
C PRO A 227 -13.80 -3.16 9.16
N GLY A 228 -13.97 -2.86 10.46
CA GLY A 228 -13.94 -3.86 11.52
C GLY A 228 -15.35 -4.33 11.83
N TYR A 229 -15.63 -5.62 11.64
CA TYR A 229 -16.90 -6.22 12.01
C TYR A 229 -16.74 -7.05 13.28
N PRO A 230 -17.67 -6.97 14.24
CA PRO A 230 -17.61 -7.80 15.42
C PRO A 230 -17.82 -9.29 15.03
N PHE A 231 -17.16 -10.19 15.76
CA PHE A 231 -17.29 -11.63 15.53
C PHE A 231 -18.69 -12.14 15.91
N GLU A 232 -19.23 -11.66 17.03
CA GLU A 232 -20.61 -11.87 17.47
C GLU A 232 -21.27 -10.53 17.84
N ASP A 233 -22.61 -10.49 17.97
CA ASP A 233 -23.35 -9.29 18.38
C ASP A 233 -23.28 -9.02 19.90
N SER A 234 -22.16 -9.38 20.55
CA SER A 234 -21.91 -9.12 21.97
C SER A 234 -21.39 -7.70 22.20
N ASP A 235 -21.65 -7.12 23.37
CA ASP A 235 -21.18 -5.77 23.72
C ASP A 235 -19.64 -5.70 23.70
N GLU A 236 -18.97 -6.78 24.10
CA GLU A 236 -17.52 -6.90 24.11
C GLU A 236 -16.93 -6.88 22.69
N ASP A 237 -17.48 -7.67 21.76
CA ASP A 237 -16.99 -7.73 20.39
C ASP A 237 -17.31 -6.45 19.61
N ILE A 238 -18.48 -5.83 19.86
CA ILE A 238 -18.84 -4.53 19.27
C ILE A 238 -17.86 -3.44 19.73
N LYS A 239 -17.54 -3.41 21.02
CA LYS A 239 -16.56 -2.44 21.56
C LYS A 239 -15.17 -2.67 20.98
N ALA A 240 -14.73 -3.93 20.90
CA ALA A 240 -13.45 -4.31 20.30
C ALA A 240 -13.37 -3.92 18.82
N ALA A 241 -14.42 -4.19 18.04
CA ALA A 241 -14.51 -3.82 16.63
C ALA A 241 -14.47 -2.30 16.43
N LYS A 242 -15.13 -1.53 17.30
CA LYS A 242 -15.07 -0.06 17.27
C LYS A 242 -13.66 0.46 17.55
N GLN A 243 -12.99 -0.05 18.59
CA GLN A 243 -11.63 0.36 18.92
C GLN A 243 -10.64 0.00 17.80
N PHE A 244 -10.81 -1.18 17.18
CA PHE A 244 -10.07 -1.57 15.98
C PHE A 244 -10.31 -0.60 14.82
N ASP A 245 -11.57 -0.29 14.50
CA ASP A 245 -11.93 0.62 13.41
C ASP A 245 -11.33 2.02 13.62
N GLU A 246 -11.43 2.56 14.83
CA GLU A 246 -10.84 3.85 15.15
C GLU A 246 -9.31 3.83 14.99
N PHE A 247 -8.64 2.76 15.40
CA PHE A 247 -7.19 2.66 15.27
C PHE A 247 -6.72 2.41 13.83
N LEU A 248 -7.34 1.49 13.09
CA LEU A 248 -6.96 1.18 11.70
C LEU A 248 -7.29 2.37 10.78
N ASN A 249 -8.48 2.95 10.93
CA ASN A 249 -9.01 3.91 9.97
C ASN A 249 -8.90 5.35 10.47
N ALA A 250 -9.58 5.70 11.57
CA ALA A 250 -9.69 7.09 12.01
C ALA A 250 -8.33 7.69 12.41
N TRP A 251 -7.48 6.92 13.09
CA TRP A 251 -6.15 7.36 13.52
C TRP A 251 -5.30 7.88 12.37
N PHE A 252 -5.21 7.09 11.29
CA PHE A 252 -4.37 7.42 10.15
C PHE A 252 -5.02 8.45 9.22
N LEU A 253 -6.33 8.37 9.01
CA LEU A 253 -7.07 9.35 8.20
C LEU A 253 -7.09 10.74 8.85
N ASP A 254 -7.34 10.83 10.15
CA ASP A 254 -7.39 12.11 10.86
C ASP A 254 -6.01 12.78 10.87
N LEU A 255 -4.91 12.03 11.06
CA LEU A 255 -3.58 12.60 10.92
C LEU A 255 -3.28 13.09 9.50
N ALA A 256 -3.66 12.32 8.48
CA ALA A 256 -3.34 12.64 7.08
C ALA A 256 -4.16 13.82 6.52
N LEU A 257 -5.42 13.95 6.94
CA LEU A 257 -6.40 14.89 6.37
C LEU A 257 -6.86 16.01 7.32
N LYS A 258 -6.75 15.83 8.64
CA LYS A 258 -7.11 16.84 9.65
C LYS A 258 -5.91 17.34 10.44
N GLY A 259 -4.80 16.62 10.42
CA GLY A 259 -3.61 16.92 11.20
C GLY A 259 -3.80 16.76 12.71
N LYS A 260 -4.72 15.88 13.13
CA LYS A 260 -5.09 15.67 14.54
C LYS A 260 -5.27 14.18 14.80
N TYR A 261 -5.07 13.75 16.04
CA TYR A 261 -5.44 12.41 16.47
C TYR A 261 -6.94 12.34 16.80
N PRO A 262 -7.59 11.17 16.67
CA PRO A 262 -8.90 10.93 17.24
C PRO A 262 -8.79 11.02 18.77
N LYS A 263 -9.42 12.05 19.36
CA LYS A 263 -9.18 12.47 20.75
C LYS A 263 -9.40 11.33 21.75
N ASP A 264 -10.53 10.63 21.68
CA ASP A 264 -10.89 9.64 22.69
C ASP A 264 -9.93 8.43 22.68
N LEU A 265 -9.57 7.95 21.50
CA LEU A 265 -8.59 6.86 21.36
C LEU A 265 -7.17 7.31 21.74
N PHE A 266 -6.81 8.55 21.44
CA PHE A 266 -5.53 9.12 21.87
C PHE A 266 -5.42 9.21 23.39
N ASP A 267 -6.43 9.76 24.05
CA ASP A 267 -6.48 9.87 25.52
C ASP A 267 -6.42 8.47 26.16
N TYR A 268 -7.14 7.49 25.62
CA TYR A 268 -7.05 6.10 26.06
C TYR A 268 -5.62 5.55 25.98
N PHE A 269 -4.89 5.76 24.89
CA PHE A 269 -3.50 5.31 24.78
C PHE A 269 -2.54 6.10 25.68
N GLN A 270 -2.77 7.39 25.91
CA GLN A 270 -2.00 8.16 26.89
C GLN A 270 -2.17 7.60 28.31
N ASP A 271 -3.40 7.28 28.70
CA ASP A 271 -3.69 6.76 30.05
C ASP A 271 -3.16 5.33 30.25
N THR A 272 -3.21 4.50 29.21
CA THR A 272 -2.87 3.07 29.29
C THR A 272 -1.40 2.75 29.03
N VAL A 273 -0.80 3.36 28.00
CA VAL A 273 0.56 3.05 27.54
C VAL A 273 1.47 4.28 27.45
N LYS A 274 0.97 5.48 27.79
CA LYS A 274 1.75 6.74 27.84
C LYS A 274 2.43 7.08 26.51
N ALA A 275 1.74 6.85 25.40
CA ALA A 275 2.25 7.04 24.06
C ALA A 275 1.14 7.45 23.07
N PRO A 276 1.47 8.12 21.95
CA PRO A 276 2.81 8.58 21.56
C PRO A 276 3.27 9.83 22.34
N ASN A 277 4.59 10.04 22.40
CA ASN A 277 5.16 11.30 22.86
C ASN A 277 5.03 12.35 21.74
N ILE A 278 4.27 13.43 22.00
CA ILE A 278 4.00 14.47 20.99
C ILE A 278 4.33 15.86 21.54
N THR A 279 4.80 16.75 20.67
CA THR A 279 4.96 18.18 20.96
C THR A 279 3.94 19.02 20.19
N LYS A 280 3.76 20.28 20.58
CA LYS A 280 2.91 21.22 19.83
C LYS A 280 3.51 21.50 18.45
N GLU A 281 4.83 21.52 18.37
CA GLU A 281 5.60 21.72 17.16
C GLU A 281 5.37 20.59 16.16
N ASP A 282 5.35 19.34 16.64
CA ASP A 282 5.04 18.17 15.80
C ASP A 282 3.65 18.26 15.19
N MET A 283 2.64 18.56 16.02
CA MET A 283 1.26 18.66 15.53
C MET A 283 1.06 19.85 14.60
N ASN A 284 1.70 21.00 14.86
CA ASN A 284 1.70 22.15 13.96
C ASN A 284 2.34 21.82 12.60
N LEU A 285 3.40 21.02 12.59
CA LEU A 285 4.05 20.56 11.37
C LEU A 285 3.11 19.64 10.56
N ILE A 286 2.48 18.67 11.22
CA ILE A 286 1.54 17.72 10.58
C ILE A 286 0.30 18.44 10.04
N GLU A 287 -0.32 19.33 10.84
CA GLU A 287 -1.52 20.08 10.44
C GLU A 287 -1.29 20.99 9.23
N LYS A 288 -0.12 21.63 9.13
CA LYS A 288 0.20 22.49 7.98
C LYS A 288 0.55 21.73 6.71
N ASN A 289 0.89 20.45 6.81
CA ASN A 289 1.42 19.65 5.70
C ASN A 289 0.60 18.38 5.46
N GLN A 290 -0.71 18.56 5.33
CA GLN A 290 -1.68 17.49 4.99
C GLN A 290 -1.53 16.99 3.55
N SER A 291 -2.04 15.78 3.31
CA SER A 291 -2.01 15.14 1.97
C SER A 291 -2.97 15.82 0.98
N ASP A 292 -2.58 15.92 -0.30
CA ASP A 292 -3.42 16.45 -1.38
C ASP A 292 -4.45 15.42 -1.89
N PHE A 293 -4.20 14.14 -1.65
CA PHE A 293 -5.09 13.01 -1.91
C PHE A 293 -4.85 11.89 -0.90
N ILE A 294 -5.79 10.97 -0.75
CA ILE A 294 -5.59 9.71 -0.02
C ILE A 294 -5.58 8.53 -0.98
N GLY A 295 -4.53 7.73 -0.87
CA GLY A 295 -4.47 6.38 -1.43
C GLY A 295 -5.20 5.40 -0.52
N VAL A 296 -6.09 4.62 -1.10
CA VAL A 296 -6.85 3.57 -0.42
C VAL A 296 -6.36 2.22 -0.93
N ASN A 297 -5.77 1.43 -0.04
CA ASN A 297 -5.55 0.01 -0.22
C ASN A 297 -6.69 -0.73 0.46
N TYR A 298 -7.47 -1.49 -0.32
CA TYR A 298 -8.60 -2.26 0.19
C TYR A 298 -8.61 -3.67 -0.37
N TYR A 299 -8.80 -4.63 0.52
CA TYR A 299 -8.78 -6.05 0.19
C TYR A 299 -9.98 -6.83 0.77
N GLY A 300 -10.44 -6.44 1.95
CA GLY A 300 -11.59 -7.01 2.65
C GLY A 300 -11.69 -6.44 4.07
N PRO A 301 -12.69 -6.87 4.86
CA PRO A 301 -12.90 -6.44 6.22
C PRO A 301 -12.04 -7.27 7.18
N PHE A 302 -11.96 -6.82 8.44
CA PHE A 302 -11.46 -7.63 9.55
C PHE A 302 -12.63 -8.08 10.42
N ILE A 303 -12.60 -9.35 10.85
CA ILE A 303 -13.54 -9.87 11.84
C ILE A 303 -12.84 -9.84 13.20
N ILE A 304 -13.42 -9.11 14.15
CA ILE A 304 -12.79 -8.72 15.41
C ILE A 304 -13.49 -9.43 16.56
N LYS A 305 -12.72 -10.18 17.34
CA LYS A 305 -13.18 -10.83 18.56
C LYS A 305 -12.49 -10.20 19.76
N SER A 306 -13.23 -9.86 20.80
CA SER A 306 -12.67 -9.35 22.06
C SER A 306 -11.70 -10.35 22.69
N SER A 307 -10.59 -9.85 23.26
CA SER A 307 -9.53 -10.68 23.83
C SER A 307 -8.66 -9.89 24.79
N GLU A 308 -8.44 -10.36 26.01
CA GLU A 308 -7.58 -9.68 26.98
C GLU A 308 -6.07 -9.87 26.70
N ASN A 309 -5.71 -10.75 25.77
CA ASN A 309 -4.31 -11.13 25.52
C ASN A 309 -3.51 -10.09 24.72
N ASN A 310 -4.18 -9.15 24.06
CA ASN A 310 -3.56 -8.16 23.17
C ASN A 310 -3.72 -6.73 23.70
N PHE A 311 -3.48 -6.53 25.00
CA PHE A 311 -3.48 -5.20 25.61
C PHE A 311 -2.54 -4.22 24.86
N PRO A 312 -2.95 -2.96 24.63
CA PRO A 312 -4.21 -2.31 25.05
C PRO A 312 -5.34 -2.41 24.00
N MET A 313 -5.10 -3.04 22.85
CA MET A 313 -6.11 -3.15 21.80
C MET A 313 -7.22 -4.15 22.15
N ASN A 314 -6.90 -5.14 22.97
CA ASN A 314 -7.82 -6.10 23.56
C ASN A 314 -8.74 -6.81 22.54
N TYR A 315 -8.20 -7.18 21.38
CA TYR A 315 -8.90 -7.99 20.37
C TYR A 315 -7.98 -9.02 19.71
N ASP A 316 -8.58 -10.03 19.09
CA ASP A 316 -7.96 -10.97 18.15
C ASP A 316 -8.66 -10.89 16.78
N PHE A 317 -7.93 -11.27 15.73
CA PHE A 317 -8.48 -11.42 14.40
C PHE A 317 -9.09 -12.81 14.21
N HIS A 318 -10.36 -12.86 13.82
CA HIS A 318 -10.98 -14.09 13.36
C HIS A 318 -10.87 -14.21 11.84
N ARG A 319 -10.38 -15.36 11.35
CA ARG A 319 -10.29 -15.69 9.92
C ARG A 319 -10.87 -17.08 9.68
N GLU A 320 -11.68 -17.21 8.63
CA GLU A 320 -12.17 -18.50 8.15
C GLU A 320 -11.21 -19.11 7.10
N GLU A 321 -11.43 -20.38 6.76
CA GLU A 321 -10.69 -21.06 5.69
C GLU A 321 -10.94 -20.46 4.30
N ARG A 322 -9.95 -20.60 3.41
CA ARG A 322 -9.99 -20.07 2.03
C ARG A 322 -11.17 -20.63 1.25
N SER A 323 -11.88 -19.77 0.53
CA SER A 323 -13.03 -20.12 -0.32
C SER A 323 -13.34 -19.00 -1.34
N LYS A 324 -14.37 -19.15 -2.18
CA LYS A 324 -14.86 -18.02 -3.02
C LYS A 324 -15.31 -16.80 -2.20
N LYS A 325 -15.65 -17.01 -0.92
CA LYS A 325 -15.99 -15.96 0.04
C LYS A 325 -14.76 -15.42 0.78
N TRP A 326 -13.62 -16.12 0.71
CA TRP A 326 -12.39 -15.84 1.44
C TRP A 326 -11.17 -16.05 0.54
N ALA A 327 -10.68 -14.96 -0.03
CA ALA A 327 -9.38 -14.95 -0.71
C ALA A 327 -8.25 -15.10 0.32
N ASN A 328 -7.00 -15.28 -0.13
CA ASN A 328 -5.88 -15.43 0.79
C ASN A 328 -5.71 -14.21 1.72
N ASN A 329 -5.86 -13.00 1.18
CA ASN A 329 -5.75 -11.77 1.93
C ASN A 329 -6.88 -11.57 2.95
N ALA A 330 -8.14 -11.77 2.55
CA ALA A 330 -9.31 -11.46 3.38
C ALA A 330 -10.62 -12.05 2.82
N LYS A 331 -11.71 -11.89 3.60
CA LYS A 331 -13.09 -12.10 3.12
C LYS A 331 -13.36 -11.20 1.93
N VAL A 332 -13.96 -11.74 0.88
CA VAL A 332 -14.33 -10.99 -0.32
C VAL A 332 -15.58 -10.15 -0.03
N ASP A 333 -15.37 -8.89 0.33
CA ASP A 333 -16.45 -7.95 0.68
C ASP A 333 -16.40 -6.63 -0.11
N PRO A 334 -17.06 -6.57 -1.27
CA PRO A 334 -17.15 -5.35 -2.05
C PRO A 334 -17.87 -4.21 -1.30
N LYS A 335 -18.81 -4.52 -0.40
CA LYS A 335 -19.62 -3.48 0.27
C LYS A 335 -18.80 -2.74 1.31
N GLY A 336 -17.89 -3.43 2.00
CA GLY A 336 -16.94 -2.79 2.89
C GLY A 336 -16.07 -1.73 2.20
N LEU A 337 -15.73 -1.91 0.91
CA LEU A 337 -15.04 -0.88 0.13
C LEU A 337 -15.93 0.37 -0.04
N TYR A 338 -17.21 0.20 -0.39
CA TYR A 338 -18.15 1.31 -0.47
C TYR A 338 -18.27 2.05 0.87
N GLU A 339 -18.39 1.33 1.99
CA GLU A 339 -18.46 1.90 3.34
C GLU A 339 -17.25 2.78 3.65
N ILE A 340 -16.03 2.30 3.36
CA ILE A 340 -14.81 3.09 3.55
C ILE A 340 -14.79 4.33 2.65
N LEU A 341 -15.16 4.20 1.38
CA LEU A 341 -15.14 5.32 0.44
C LEU A 341 -16.15 6.41 0.80
N ILE A 342 -17.34 6.03 1.24
CA ILE A 342 -18.35 6.98 1.72
C ILE A 342 -17.92 7.61 3.04
N ARG A 343 -17.37 6.84 3.99
CA ARG A 343 -16.77 7.39 5.21
C ARG A 343 -15.75 8.48 4.90
N ILE A 344 -14.82 8.22 3.98
CA ILE A 344 -13.82 9.21 3.59
C ILE A 344 -14.50 10.44 2.98
N ASN A 345 -15.48 10.23 2.10
CA ASN A 345 -16.21 11.31 1.45
C ASN A 345 -16.94 12.21 2.45
N GLU A 346 -17.68 11.64 3.39
CA GLU A 346 -18.56 12.37 4.32
C GLU A 346 -17.79 12.99 5.49
N ASN A 347 -16.79 12.29 6.05
CA ASN A 347 -16.12 12.74 7.27
C ASN A 347 -14.90 13.64 7.04
N TYR A 348 -14.47 13.81 5.79
CA TYR A 348 -13.23 14.52 5.45
C TYR A 348 -13.37 15.52 4.30
N ASN A 349 -14.56 16.11 4.12
CA ASN A 349 -14.84 17.14 3.11
C ASN A 349 -14.58 16.71 1.66
N SER A 350 -14.94 15.46 1.32
CA SER A 350 -14.80 14.90 -0.03
C SER A 350 -13.40 15.10 -0.62
N PRO A 351 -12.34 14.52 0.00
CA PRO A 351 -10.98 14.65 -0.49
C PRO A 351 -10.82 13.90 -1.83
N LEU A 352 -9.73 14.16 -2.53
CA LEU A 352 -9.37 13.38 -3.71
C LEU A 352 -8.93 11.96 -3.29
N ILE A 353 -9.51 10.93 -3.91
CA ILE A 353 -9.26 9.53 -3.58
C ILE A 353 -8.66 8.81 -4.79
N TYR A 354 -7.58 8.06 -4.56
CA TYR A 354 -7.09 7.03 -5.47
C TYR A 354 -7.21 5.67 -4.80
N ILE A 355 -7.79 4.68 -5.48
CA ILE A 355 -7.70 3.28 -5.04
C ILE A 355 -6.31 2.80 -5.46
N THR A 356 -5.35 2.85 -4.55
CA THR A 356 -3.92 2.60 -4.83
C THR A 356 -3.56 1.12 -4.83
N GLU A 357 -4.39 0.29 -4.20
CA GLU A 357 -4.38 -1.16 -4.32
C GLU A 357 -5.77 -1.75 -4.11
N ASN A 358 -6.14 -2.67 -5.00
CA ASN A 358 -7.25 -3.59 -4.79
C ASN A 358 -7.04 -4.82 -5.66
N GLY A 359 -7.24 -6.00 -5.09
CA GLY A 359 -7.02 -7.26 -5.79
C GLY A 359 -7.15 -8.48 -4.89
N CYS A 360 -6.80 -9.65 -5.41
CA CYS A 360 -6.95 -10.90 -4.69
C CYS A 360 -5.98 -11.97 -5.17
N SER A 361 -5.57 -12.82 -4.23
CA SER A 361 -4.97 -14.12 -4.50
C SER A 361 -5.94 -15.22 -4.06
N PHE A 362 -6.20 -16.19 -4.93
CA PHE A 362 -6.99 -17.38 -4.60
C PHE A 362 -6.12 -18.65 -4.46
N GLY A 363 -4.80 -18.50 -4.32
CA GLY A 363 -3.85 -19.61 -4.13
C GLY A 363 -3.20 -20.12 -5.42
N ASP A 364 -2.60 -21.31 -5.34
CA ASP A 364 -1.69 -21.90 -6.33
C ASP A 364 -2.34 -22.08 -7.72
N GLU A 365 -2.20 -21.06 -8.56
CA GLU A 365 -2.48 -21.15 -10.00
C GLU A 365 -1.28 -21.82 -10.69
N GLU A 366 -1.47 -23.06 -11.19
CA GLU A 366 -0.52 -23.67 -12.13
C GLU A 366 -0.69 -23.07 -13.53
N TYR A 367 0.40 -22.99 -14.31
CA TYR A 367 0.41 -22.35 -15.63
C TYR A 367 -0.70 -22.85 -16.58
N ASN A 368 -0.96 -24.16 -16.60
CA ASN A 368 -1.97 -24.77 -17.48
C ASN A 368 -3.40 -24.75 -16.90
N ASP A 369 -3.57 -24.35 -15.64
CA ASP A 369 -4.86 -24.31 -14.93
C ASP A 369 -5.06 -22.99 -14.17
N ILE A 370 -4.62 -21.87 -14.76
CA ILE A 370 -4.91 -20.53 -14.25
C ILE A 370 -6.42 -20.29 -14.38
N LYS A 371 -7.18 -20.72 -13.37
CA LYS A 371 -8.63 -20.48 -13.21
C LYS A 371 -8.86 -19.12 -12.55
N ASP A 372 -8.36 -18.06 -13.18
CA ASP A 372 -8.43 -16.68 -12.69
C ASP A 372 -9.78 -15.96 -12.93
N GLU A 373 -10.84 -16.72 -13.19
CA GLU A 373 -12.21 -16.21 -13.30
C GLU A 373 -12.69 -15.59 -11.98
N TRP A 374 -12.22 -16.10 -10.83
CA TRP A 374 -12.56 -15.53 -9.53
C TRP A 374 -11.91 -14.17 -9.31
N ARG A 375 -10.73 -13.91 -9.90
CA ARG A 375 -10.13 -12.58 -9.91
C ARG A 375 -10.98 -11.63 -10.74
N ILE A 376 -11.51 -12.07 -11.89
CA ILE A 376 -12.45 -11.26 -12.68
C ILE A 376 -13.72 -10.93 -11.89
N ASP A 377 -14.34 -11.93 -11.23
CA ASP A 377 -15.53 -11.71 -10.38
C ASP A 377 -15.24 -10.72 -9.24
N TYR A 378 -14.12 -10.91 -8.53
CA TYR A 378 -13.65 -10.01 -7.48
C TYR A 378 -13.55 -8.57 -7.98
N LEU A 379 -12.80 -8.35 -9.08
CA LEU A 379 -12.57 -7.02 -9.63
C LEU A 379 -13.88 -6.36 -10.07
N LYS A 380 -14.75 -7.09 -10.79
CA LYS A 380 -16.06 -6.58 -11.21
C LYS A 380 -16.90 -6.10 -10.04
N ARG A 381 -16.98 -6.90 -8.97
CA ARG A 381 -17.79 -6.57 -7.80
C ARG A 381 -17.26 -5.36 -7.05
N HIS A 382 -15.94 -5.23 -6.88
CA HIS A 382 -15.35 -4.07 -6.21
C HIS A 382 -15.44 -2.80 -7.07
N LEU A 383 -15.21 -2.90 -8.39
CA LEU A 383 -15.37 -1.77 -9.32
C LEU A 383 -16.82 -1.27 -9.38
N LYS A 384 -17.81 -2.16 -9.25
CA LYS A 384 -19.21 -1.77 -9.11
C LYS A 384 -19.42 -0.85 -7.90
N GLU A 385 -18.87 -1.22 -6.75
CA GLU A 385 -19.01 -0.45 -5.51
C GLU A 385 -18.19 0.85 -5.54
N ILE A 386 -17.04 0.88 -6.22
CA ILE A 386 -16.32 2.13 -6.53
C ILE A 386 -17.18 3.05 -7.39
N LYS A 387 -17.80 2.54 -8.46
CA LYS A 387 -18.70 3.33 -9.29
C LYS A 387 -19.89 3.86 -8.49
N ARG A 388 -20.46 3.03 -7.62
CA ARG A 388 -21.53 3.45 -6.71
C ARG A 388 -21.09 4.58 -5.78
N ALA A 389 -19.86 4.55 -5.26
CA ALA A 389 -19.31 5.64 -4.45
C ALA A 389 -19.09 6.92 -5.27
N ILE A 390 -18.61 6.81 -6.52
CA ILE A 390 -18.51 7.95 -7.46
C ILE A 390 -19.90 8.57 -7.68
N ASP A 391 -20.92 7.75 -7.90
CA ASP A 391 -22.31 8.22 -8.09
C ASP A 391 -22.90 8.88 -6.84
N HIS A 392 -22.38 8.51 -5.66
CA HIS A 392 -22.70 9.17 -4.40
C HIS A 392 -21.96 10.50 -4.20
N GLY A 393 -21.03 10.86 -5.10
CA GLY A 393 -20.28 12.12 -5.04
C GLY A 393 -18.85 12.00 -4.50
N ALA A 394 -18.37 10.79 -4.19
CA ALA A 394 -16.97 10.60 -3.80
C ALA A 394 -16.02 10.95 -4.97
N LYS A 395 -14.98 11.77 -4.70
CA LYS A 395 -14.02 12.22 -5.72
C LYS A 395 -12.94 11.16 -5.99
N ILE A 396 -13.35 10.02 -6.54
CA ILE A 396 -12.44 8.92 -6.89
C ILE A 396 -12.00 9.07 -8.34
N LYS A 397 -10.69 9.18 -8.58
CA LYS A 397 -10.15 9.44 -9.94
C LYS A 397 -9.27 8.34 -10.51
N ARG A 398 -8.78 7.42 -9.66
CA ARG A 398 -7.86 6.38 -10.08
C ARG A 398 -8.15 5.06 -9.41
N TYR A 399 -7.91 3.98 -10.16
CA TYR A 399 -7.91 2.62 -9.65
C TYR A 399 -6.67 1.89 -10.13
N TYR A 400 -5.91 1.36 -9.19
CA TYR A 400 -4.72 0.56 -9.43
C TYR A 400 -4.99 -0.87 -8.97
N VAL A 401 -5.05 -1.80 -9.92
CA VAL A 401 -5.16 -3.22 -9.57
C VAL A 401 -3.87 -3.68 -8.90
N TRP A 402 -4.01 -4.36 -7.77
CA TRP A 402 -2.93 -5.12 -7.15
C TRP A 402 -3.01 -6.58 -7.62
N SER A 403 -2.05 -7.09 -8.39
CA SER A 403 -0.81 -6.47 -8.85
C SER A 403 -0.68 -6.53 -10.37
N PHE A 404 0.30 -5.81 -10.93
CA PHE A 404 0.61 -5.94 -12.36
C PHE A 404 0.99 -7.38 -12.71
N MET A 405 1.92 -7.94 -11.96
CA MET A 405 2.46 -9.27 -12.15
C MET A 405 2.51 -10.03 -10.83
N ASP A 406 2.46 -11.37 -10.90
CA ASP A 406 2.77 -12.23 -9.76
C ASP A 406 4.15 -11.84 -9.22
N ASN A 407 4.29 -11.74 -7.90
CA ASN A 407 5.48 -11.16 -7.28
C ASN A 407 5.87 -11.92 -6.01
N LEU A 408 6.89 -11.44 -5.30
CA LEU A 408 7.25 -11.95 -3.98
C LEU A 408 6.26 -11.40 -2.94
N GLU A 409 5.31 -12.20 -2.48
CA GLU A 409 4.32 -11.79 -1.47
C GLU A 409 4.92 -11.88 -0.06
N TRP A 410 5.89 -11.01 0.23
CA TRP A 410 6.52 -10.87 1.54
C TRP A 410 6.94 -12.23 2.15
N ILE A 411 6.35 -12.63 3.28
CA ILE A 411 6.63 -13.90 3.97
C ILE A 411 5.94 -15.12 3.34
N ASP A 412 4.89 -14.90 2.53
CA ASP A 412 4.15 -15.97 1.84
C ASP A 412 4.88 -16.45 0.57
N GLY A 413 5.96 -15.75 0.19
CA GLY A 413 6.82 -16.13 -0.92
C GLY A 413 6.10 -15.99 -2.28
N TYR A 414 6.31 -16.96 -3.18
CA TYR A 414 5.81 -16.90 -4.55
C TYR A 414 4.54 -17.73 -4.81
N LYS A 415 3.96 -18.31 -3.76
CA LYS A 415 2.74 -19.14 -3.87
C LYS A 415 1.50 -18.29 -4.06
N GLU A 416 1.48 -17.13 -3.43
CA GLU A 416 0.38 -16.18 -3.53
C GLU A 416 0.54 -15.33 -4.80
N ARG A 417 -0.55 -15.24 -5.57
CA ARG A 417 -0.53 -14.70 -6.93
C ARG A 417 -1.60 -13.63 -7.07
N TYR A 418 -1.19 -12.37 -6.99
CA TYR A 418 -2.06 -11.21 -7.19
C TYR A 418 -2.06 -10.70 -8.63
N GLY A 419 -1.10 -11.14 -9.44
CA GLY A 419 -0.85 -10.57 -10.75
C GLY A 419 -2.00 -10.77 -11.73
N ILE A 420 -2.28 -9.75 -12.52
CA ILE A 420 -3.01 -9.89 -13.80
C ILE A 420 -2.10 -10.43 -14.93
N VAL A 421 -0.78 -10.45 -14.69
CA VAL A 421 0.26 -11.11 -15.48
C VAL A 421 0.90 -12.22 -14.63
N TYR A 422 0.96 -13.42 -15.19
CA TYR A 422 1.64 -14.57 -14.60
C TYR A 422 3.15 -14.47 -14.84
N ILE A 423 3.94 -14.84 -13.82
CA ILE A 423 5.40 -15.00 -13.95
C ILE A 423 5.75 -16.48 -13.93
N ASP A 424 6.25 -16.97 -15.06
CA ASP A 424 6.61 -18.37 -15.25
C ASP A 424 8.01 -18.65 -14.69
N ARG A 425 8.05 -19.05 -13.43
CA ARG A 425 9.29 -19.41 -12.73
C ARG A 425 9.95 -20.68 -13.27
N SER A 426 9.23 -21.50 -14.03
CA SER A 426 9.78 -22.69 -14.69
C SER A 426 10.40 -22.42 -16.06
N HIS A 427 10.06 -21.28 -16.68
CA HIS A 427 10.55 -20.87 -18.00
C HIS A 427 11.15 -19.46 -17.98
N ASN A 428 12.28 -19.29 -17.29
CA ASN A 428 13.07 -18.04 -17.31
C ASN A 428 12.26 -16.75 -17.01
N LEU A 429 11.30 -16.84 -16.08
CA LEU A 429 10.47 -15.72 -15.63
C LEU A 429 9.66 -15.07 -16.76
N GLU A 430 9.18 -15.86 -17.73
CA GLU A 430 8.36 -15.37 -18.83
C GLU A 430 7.06 -14.70 -18.30
N ARG A 431 6.69 -13.55 -18.88
CA ARG A 431 5.46 -12.81 -18.55
C ARG A 431 4.30 -13.27 -19.43
N LYS A 432 3.22 -13.75 -18.82
CA LYS A 432 2.03 -14.23 -19.55
C LYS A 432 0.76 -13.54 -19.06
N ILE A 433 0.06 -12.84 -19.95
CA ILE A 433 -1.20 -12.14 -19.60
C ILE A 433 -2.28 -13.17 -19.24
N LYS A 434 -2.79 -13.12 -18.01
CA LYS A 434 -3.88 -13.99 -17.55
C LYS A 434 -5.23 -13.58 -18.15
N LYS A 435 -6.31 -14.35 -17.95
CA LYS A 435 -7.64 -13.95 -18.46
C LYS A 435 -8.12 -12.66 -17.82
N SER A 436 -7.86 -12.48 -16.54
CA SER A 436 -8.07 -11.25 -15.76
C SER A 436 -7.31 -10.07 -16.36
N GLY A 437 -6.06 -10.25 -16.81
CA GLY A 437 -5.32 -9.22 -17.53
C GLY A 437 -5.93 -8.86 -18.89
N LYS A 438 -6.41 -9.85 -19.66
CA LYS A 438 -7.14 -9.60 -20.92
C LYS A 438 -8.47 -8.89 -20.68
N TRP A 439 -9.21 -9.30 -19.65
CA TRP A 439 -10.46 -8.66 -19.24
C TRP A 439 -10.22 -7.21 -18.79
N TYR A 440 -9.19 -6.98 -17.98
CA TYR A 440 -8.82 -5.65 -17.51
C TYR A 440 -8.38 -4.75 -18.67
N SER A 441 -7.62 -5.26 -19.63
CA SER A 441 -7.28 -4.53 -20.86
C SER A 441 -8.52 -4.07 -21.65
N LYS A 442 -9.54 -4.95 -21.75
CA LYS A 442 -10.83 -4.59 -22.35
C LYS A 442 -11.57 -3.52 -21.54
N LEU A 443 -11.57 -3.62 -20.21
CA LEU A 443 -12.15 -2.60 -19.32
C LEU A 443 -11.49 -1.22 -19.54
N ILE A 444 -10.16 -1.17 -19.64
CA ILE A 444 -9.42 0.09 -19.85
C ILE A 444 -9.78 0.72 -21.20
N THR A 445 -10.01 -0.10 -22.22
CA THR A 445 -10.36 0.37 -23.57
C THR A 445 -11.81 0.84 -23.63
N ASP A 446 -12.73 0.05 -23.06
CA ASP A 446 -14.17 0.29 -23.21
C ASP A 446 -14.72 1.26 -22.14
N TYR A 447 -13.98 1.51 -21.05
CA TYR A 447 -14.40 2.27 -19.86
C TYR A 447 -15.68 1.72 -19.19
N GLN A 448 -16.03 0.47 -19.48
CA GLN A 448 -17.27 -0.14 -19.03
C GLN A 448 -17.19 -1.67 -19.02
N PHE A 449 -18.10 -2.32 -18.29
CA PHE A 449 -18.23 -3.77 -18.25
C PHE A 449 -19.65 -4.22 -17.86
N ASP A 450 -19.98 -5.47 -18.20
CA ASP A 450 -21.25 -6.10 -17.85
C ASP A 450 -21.17 -6.80 -16.48
N ILE A 451 -22.27 -6.69 -15.72
CA ILE A 451 -22.57 -7.46 -14.50
C ILE A 451 -23.77 -8.37 -14.73
#